data_AF-A0A3B1DQ34-F1
#
_entry.id   AF-A0A3B1DQ34-F1
#
_cell.length_a   1.000
_cell.length_b   1.000
_cell.length_c   1.000
_cell.angle_alpha   90.00
_cell.angle_beta   90.00
_cell.angle_gamma   90.00
#
_symmetry.space_group_name_H-M   'P 1'
#
loop_
_entity.id
_entity.type
_entity.pdbx_description
1 polymer ?
#
loop_
_entity_poly.entity_id
_entity_poly.type
_entity_poly.pdbx_seq_one_letter_code
_entity_poly.pdbx_strand_id
1 'polypeptide(L)' 'YVLDRFPGESVTQMRVGGGGAVMPMLGEYLSEMAGLDVQLIVPRDCGFVGGRAADDPHMLTALGHALWGGM' A
#
# COMPACT_ATOMS: atom_id res chain seq x y z
N TYR A 1 13.86 -8.58 7.97
CA TYR A 1 12.96 -7.91 7.00
C TYR A 1 12.45 -8.93 6.00
N VAL A 2 11.32 -8.72 5.31
CA VAL A 2 10.67 -9.73 4.43
C VAL A 2 11.65 -10.36 3.42
N LEU A 3 12.64 -9.60 2.95
CA LEU A 3 13.66 -10.05 1.99
C LEU A 3 14.66 -11.07 2.56
N ASP A 4 14.82 -11.14 3.88
CA ASP A 4 15.68 -12.15 4.52
C ASP A 4 15.07 -13.57 4.40
N ARG A 5 13.76 -13.65 4.10
CA ARG A 5 13.03 -14.91 3.94
C ARG A 5 13.05 -15.45 2.50
N PHE A 6 13.49 -14.66 1.52
CA PHE A 6 13.47 -15.01 0.09
C PHE A 6 14.81 -14.64 -0.58
N PRO A 7 15.88 -15.42 -0.30
CA PRO A 7 17.22 -15.12 -0.82
C PRO A 7 17.27 -15.26 -2.35
N GLY A 8 17.75 -14.21 -3.02
CA GLY A 8 17.88 -14.14 -4.48
C GLY A 8 16.69 -13.48 -5.20
N GLU A 9 15.61 -13.16 -4.47
CA GLU A 9 14.49 -12.40 -5.04
C GLU A 9 14.74 -10.89 -4.94
N SER A 10 14.44 -10.17 -6.03
CA SER A 10 14.44 -8.72 -6.06
C SER A 10 13.01 -8.19 -6.06
N VAL A 11 12.72 -7.22 -5.21
CA VAL A 11 11.48 -6.45 -5.30
C VAL A 11 11.58 -5.54 -6.51
N THR A 12 10.59 -5.59 -7.40
CA THR A 12 10.51 -4.72 -8.58
C THR A 12 9.45 -3.63 -8.43
N GLN A 13 8.51 -3.82 -7.50
CA GLN A 13 7.41 -2.90 -7.24
C GLN A 13 7.10 -2.85 -5.74
N MET A 14 6.82 -1.65 -5.24
CA MET A 14 6.36 -1.41 -3.87
C MET A 14 5.00 -0.74 -3.88
N ARG A 15 4.10 -1.18 -2.99
CA ARG A 15 2.81 -0.51 -2.76
C ARG A 15 2.80 0.09 -1.36
N VAL A 16 2.45 1.36 -1.26
CA VAL A 16 2.44 2.11 -0.01
C VAL A 16 1.04 2.58 0.30
N GLY A 17 0.61 2.35 1.53
CA GLY A 17 -0.70 2.76 2.04
C GLY A 17 -0.59 3.31 3.45
N GLY A 18 -1.72 3.58 4.08
CA GLY A 18 -1.79 4.15 5.43
C GLY A 18 -1.57 5.66 5.45
N GLY A 19 -1.52 6.23 6.64
CA GLY A 19 -1.51 7.69 6.80
C GLY A 19 -0.25 8.40 6.28
N GLY A 20 0.87 7.69 6.11
CA GLY A 20 2.05 8.27 5.46
C GLY A 20 1.84 8.51 3.96
N ALA A 21 0.98 7.71 3.31
CA ALA A 21 0.75 7.76 1.86
C ALA A 21 0.06 9.05 1.38
N VAL A 22 -0.46 9.89 2.29
CA VAL A 22 -1.04 11.21 1.92
C VAL A 22 0.02 12.30 1.75
N MET A 23 1.27 12.03 2.11
CA MET A 23 2.36 12.99 1.93
C MET A 23 2.54 13.30 0.44
N PRO A 24 2.47 14.58 0.04
CA PRO A 24 2.69 14.97 -1.34
C PRO A 24 4.04 14.45 -1.85
N MET A 25 4.05 13.92 -3.07
CA MET A 25 5.26 13.43 -3.75
C MET A 25 5.95 12.23 -3.09
N LEU A 26 5.37 11.60 -2.06
CA LEU A 26 6.02 10.49 -1.36
C LEU A 26 6.36 9.32 -2.30
N GLY A 27 5.46 8.97 -3.22
CA GLY A 27 5.69 7.90 -4.19
C GLY A 27 6.88 8.18 -5.10
N GLU A 28 6.99 9.42 -5.61
CA GLU A 28 8.12 9.84 -6.46
C GLU A 28 9.43 9.82 -5.69
N TYR A 29 9.43 10.41 -4.47
CA TYR A 29 10.60 10.43 -3.60
C TYR A 29 11.10 9.01 -3.27
N LEU A 30 10.20 8.10 -2.89
CA LEU A 30 10.56 6.72 -2.58
C LEU A 30 11.00 5.96 -3.84
N SER A 31 10.42 6.25 -4.99
CA SER A 31 10.82 5.62 -6.26
C SER A 31 12.25 6.00 -6.64
N GLU A 32 12.60 7.29 -6.52
CA GLU A 32 13.95 7.79 -6.77
C GLU A 32 14.96 7.23 -5.77
N MET A 33 14.63 7.28 -4.48
CA MET A 33 15.51 6.82 -3.39
C MET A 33 15.76 5.31 -3.41
N ALA A 34 14.72 4.51 -3.67
CA ALA A 34 14.82 3.06 -3.62
C ALA A 34 15.16 2.44 -4.98
N GLY A 35 15.07 3.19 -6.07
CA GLY A 35 15.20 2.66 -7.44
C GLY A 35 14.09 1.64 -7.76
N LEU A 36 12.89 1.83 -7.22
CA LEU A 36 11.74 0.92 -7.35
C LEU A 36 10.53 1.66 -7.93
N ASP A 37 9.64 0.94 -8.60
CA ASP A 37 8.31 1.49 -8.92
C ASP A 37 7.47 1.51 -7.63
N VAL A 38 7.27 2.70 -7.04
CA VAL A 38 6.48 2.88 -5.82
C VAL A 38 5.11 3.45 -6.17
N GLN A 39 4.07 2.68 -5.88
CA GLN A 39 2.68 3.07 -6.09
C GLN A 39 1.99 3.34 -4.76
N LEU A 40 1.40 4.52 -4.63
CA LEU A 40 0.51 4.82 -3.51
C LEU A 40 -0.85 4.19 -3.80
N ILE A 41 -1.39 3.47 -2.83
CA ILE A 41 -2.64 2.71 -2.99
C ILE A 41 -3.70 3.13 -1.98
N VAL A 42 -4.95 2.97 -2.39
CA VAL A 42 -6.15 3.12 -1.56
C VAL A 42 -6.92 1.80 -1.52
N PRO A 43 -7.89 1.62 -0.60
CA PRO A 43 -8.66 0.38 -0.51
C PRO A 43 -9.34 -0.05 -1.81
N ARG A 44 -9.75 0.91 -2.65
CA ARG A 44 -10.33 0.63 -3.97
C ARG A 44 -9.39 -0.15 -4.88
N ASP A 45 -8.08 0.09 -4.80
CA ASP A 45 -7.07 -0.62 -5.61
C ASP A 45 -6.94 -2.09 -5.20
N CYS A 46 -7.42 -2.43 -3.99
CA CYS A 46 -7.49 -3.79 -3.47
C CYS A 46 -8.85 -4.45 -3.71
N GLY A 47 -9.73 -3.84 -4.53
CA GLY A 47 -11.05 -4.39 -4.86
C GLY A 47 -12.16 -4.02 -3.86
N PHE A 48 -11.91 -3.12 -2.92
CA PHE A 48 -12.97 -2.63 -2.02
C PHE A 48 -13.89 -1.65 -2.77
N VAL A 49 -15.20 -1.91 -2.75
CA VAL A 49 -16.20 -1.10 -3.46
C VAL A 49 -17.14 -0.41 -2.47
N GLY A 50 -17.20 0.92 -2.53
CA GLY A 50 -18.26 1.72 -1.89
C GLY A 50 -17.82 2.58 -0.70
N GLY A 51 -18.54 3.68 -0.51
CA GLY A 51 -18.32 4.63 0.59
C GLY A 51 -17.08 5.51 0.44
N ARG A 52 -17.00 6.57 1.25
CA ARG A 52 -15.87 7.51 1.25
C ARG A 52 -14.56 6.87 1.72
N ALA A 53 -14.65 5.76 2.46
CA ALA A 53 -13.49 5.02 2.96
C ALA A 53 -12.73 4.26 1.86
N ALA A 54 -13.36 4.01 0.70
CA ALA A 54 -12.71 3.29 -0.40
C ALA A 54 -11.54 4.06 -1.03
N ASP A 55 -11.60 5.39 -0.96
CA ASP A 55 -10.61 6.30 -1.55
C ASP A 55 -9.65 6.88 -0.50
N ASP A 56 -9.75 6.40 0.75
CA ASP A 56 -8.95 6.90 1.87
C ASP A 56 -7.80 5.92 2.16
N PRO A 57 -6.52 6.29 1.92
CA PRO A 57 -5.38 5.43 2.20
C PRO A 57 -5.21 5.12 3.69
N HIS A 58 -5.77 5.94 4.60
CA HIS A 58 -5.78 5.66 6.04
C HIS A 58 -6.62 4.44 6.39
N MET A 59 -7.58 4.07 5.53
CA MET A 59 -8.58 3.04 5.83
C MET A 59 -8.13 1.62 5.48
N LEU A 60 -6.96 1.44 4.86
CA LEU A 60 -6.47 0.12 4.41
C LEU A 60 -6.44 -0.93 5.54
N THR A 61 -5.88 -0.60 6.69
CA THR A 61 -5.79 -1.55 7.82
C THR A 61 -7.16 -1.83 8.44
N ALA A 62 -7.98 -0.79 8.62
CA ALA A 62 -9.32 -0.94 9.21
C ALA A 62 -10.23 -1.82 8.33
N LEU A 63 -10.21 -1.58 7.02
CA LEU A 63 -10.97 -2.37 6.06
C LEU A 63 -10.43 -3.79 5.90
N GLY A 64 -9.10 -3.96 5.95
CA GLY A 64 -8.48 -5.29 5.97
C GLY A 64 -8.97 -6.14 7.15
N HIS A 65 -9.07 -5.55 8.35
CA HIS A 65 -9.64 -6.24 9.50
C HIS A 65 -11.14 -6.52 9.36
N ALA A 66 -11.91 -5.58 8.80
CA ALA A 66 -13.35 -5.78 8.58
C ALA A 66 -13.63 -6.94 7.59
N LEU A 67 -12.83 -7.05 6.52
CA LEU A 67 -12.92 -8.15 5.56
C LEU A 67 -12.53 -9.49 6.19
N TRP A 68 -11.46 -9.51 7.00
CA TRP A 68 -11.04 -10.72 7.71
C TRP A 68 -12.09 -11.18 8.73
N GLY A 69 -12.66 -10.25 9.51
CA GLY A 69 -13.63 -10.56 10.56
C GLY A 69 -15.02 -10.96 10.04
N GLY A 70 -15.27 -10.80 8.74
CA GLY A 70 -16.49 -11.27 8.08
C GLY A 70 -16.41 -12.71 7.53
N MET A 71 -15.24 -13.36 7.64
CA MET A 71 -15.01 -14.77 7.30
C MET A 71 -15.05 -15.65 8.56
#